data_AF-A0A252AIU5-F1
#
_entry.id   AF-A0A252AIU5-F1
#
_cell.length_a   1.000
_cell.length_b   1.000
_cell.length_c   1.000
_cell.angle_alpha   90.00
_cell.angle_beta   90.00
_cell.angle_gamma   90.00
#
_symmetry.space_group_name_H-M   'P 1'
#
loop_
_entity.id
_entity.type
_entity.pdbx_description
1 polymer ?
#
loop_
_entity_poly.entity_id
_entity_poly.type
_entity_poly.pdbx_seq_one_letter_code
_entity_poly.pdbx_strand_id
1 'polypeptide(L)'
;MAPIKGKPAFHRFISEPSWLYFPRFGKDDRRHGVPNPIAYLLLSRLVADNYIKMRTAAKRSQISSSPPIFDWNVPRALVRPSIDLRDDFLVDLSSRREEFVGADIRAFFHSIYTHAIPWAIPGKTFAK
;
A
#
# COMPACT_ATOMS: atom_id res chain seq x y z
N MET A 1 1.21 -34.49 7.85
CA MET A 1 0.22 -34.06 8.85
C MET A 1 -1.19 -34.18 8.27
N ALA A 2 -2.09 -34.89 8.94
CA ALA A 2 -3.41 -35.28 8.41
C ALA A 2 -4.39 -34.08 8.28
N PRO A 3 -5.33 -34.11 7.32
CA PRO A 3 -6.35 -33.08 7.16
C PRO A 3 -7.34 -33.05 8.34
N ILE A 4 -7.69 -31.85 8.81
CA ILE A 4 -8.71 -31.65 9.84
C ILE A 4 -10.09 -31.77 9.17
N LYS A 5 -10.85 -32.80 9.54
CA LYS A 5 -12.17 -33.10 8.97
C LYS A 5 -13.14 -31.92 9.19
N GLY A 6 -13.78 -31.43 8.12
CA GLY A 6 -14.84 -30.41 8.19
C GLY A 6 -14.41 -28.94 8.20
N LYS A 7 -13.10 -28.63 8.07
CA LYS A 7 -12.64 -27.25 7.88
C LYS A 7 -12.08 -27.06 6.48
N PRO A 8 -12.45 -25.97 5.76
CA PRO A 8 -11.89 -25.72 4.43
C PRO A 8 -10.37 -25.51 4.54
N ALA A 9 -9.63 -25.93 3.50
CA ALA A 9 -8.17 -26.05 3.53
C ALA A 9 -7.43 -24.76 3.93
N PHE A 10 -8.04 -23.59 3.76
CA PHE A 10 -7.43 -22.30 4.12
C PHE A 10 -7.35 -22.05 5.63
N HIS A 11 -8.23 -22.66 6.46
CA HIS A 11 -8.11 -22.59 7.92
C HIS A 11 -6.84 -23.26 8.46
N ARG A 12 -6.17 -24.08 7.64
CA ARG A 12 -4.92 -24.75 7.95
C ARG A 12 -3.70 -23.84 7.88
N PHE A 13 -3.80 -22.73 7.15
CA PHE A 13 -2.69 -21.81 6.87
C PHE A 13 -2.90 -20.42 7.49
N ILE A 14 -3.84 -20.31 8.43
CA ILE A 14 -4.00 -19.09 9.23
C ILE A 14 -2.82 -19.01 10.19
N SER A 15 -2.09 -17.91 10.11
CA SER A 15 -0.93 -17.63 10.94
C SER A 15 -1.06 -16.25 11.56
N GLU A 16 -0.68 -16.12 12.82
CA GLU A 16 -0.56 -14.81 13.47
C GLU A 16 0.77 -14.14 13.10
N PRO A 17 0.81 -12.82 12.93
CA PRO A 17 2.06 -12.10 12.75
C PRO A 17 2.87 -12.12 14.05
N SER A 18 4.19 -12.26 13.94
CA SER A 18 5.11 -12.07 15.05
C SER A 18 5.34 -10.57 15.26
N TRP A 19 5.24 -10.11 16.51
CA TRP A 19 5.42 -8.69 16.84
C TRP A 19 6.82 -8.42 17.38
N LEU A 20 7.51 -7.49 16.75
CA LEU A 20 8.82 -6.97 17.16
C LEU A 20 8.66 -5.51 17.60
N TYR A 21 9.46 -5.10 18.58
CA TYR A 21 9.46 -3.74 19.13
C TYR A 21 10.83 -3.12 18.86
N PHE A 22 10.83 -2.01 18.11
CA PHE A 22 12.04 -1.27 17.81
C PHE A 22 12.03 0.06 18.58
N PRO A 23 13.11 0.40 19.31
CA PRO A 23 13.15 1.63 20.08
C PRO A 23 13.05 2.84 19.16
N ARG A 24 12.21 3.81 19.53
CA ARG A 24 12.12 5.12 18.86
C ARG A 24 12.49 6.23 19.85
N PHE A 25 13.00 7.33 19.31
CA PHE A 25 13.17 8.56 20.08
C PHE A 25 11.85 8.95 20.76
N GLY A 26 11.88 9.19 22.08
CA GLY A 26 10.69 9.53 22.87
C GLY A 26 10.20 8.47 23.87
N LYS A 27 10.96 7.39 24.13
CA LYS A 27 10.60 6.27 25.03
C LYS A 27 9.39 5.43 24.58
N ASP A 28 8.99 5.57 23.33
CA ASP A 28 7.98 4.72 22.70
C ASP A 28 8.63 3.71 21.77
N ASP A 29 8.20 2.45 21.87
CA ASP A 29 8.61 1.42 20.92
C ASP A 29 7.70 1.41 19.70
N ARG A 30 8.30 1.37 18.51
CA ARG A 30 7.55 1.14 17.28
C ARG A 30 7.27 -0.36 17.14
N ARG A 31 6.00 -0.73 17.32
CA ARG A 31 5.52 -2.08 17.02
C ARG A 31 5.63 -2.36 15.52
N HIS A 32 6.25 -3.48 15.18
CA HIS A 32 6.42 -3.98 13.82
C HIS A 32 5.96 -5.43 13.72
N GLY A 33 4.96 -5.69 12.88
CA GLY A 33 4.43 -7.05 12.68
C GLY A 33 5.09 -7.71 11.48
N VAL A 34 5.73 -8.85 11.71
CA VAL A 34 6.29 -9.71 10.67
C VAL A 34 5.27 -10.81 10.36
N PRO A 35 4.70 -10.86 9.14
CA PRO A 35 3.80 -11.94 8.75
C PRO A 35 4.54 -13.28 8.71
N ASN A 36 3.80 -14.39 8.73
CA ASN A 36 4.39 -15.71 8.54
C ASN A 36 5.27 -15.75 7.27
N PRO A 37 6.54 -16.21 7.35
CA PRO A 37 7.47 -16.14 6.23
C PRO A 37 7.00 -16.86 4.97
N ILE A 38 6.27 -17.98 5.12
CA ILE A 38 5.74 -18.75 3.99
C ILE A 38 4.64 -17.96 3.29
N ALA A 39 3.68 -17.43 4.06
CA ALA A 39 2.62 -16.59 3.51
C ALA A 39 3.18 -15.33 2.83
N TYR A 40 4.17 -14.69 3.46
CA TYR A 40 4.82 -13.51 2.91
C TYR A 40 5.61 -13.81 1.64
N LEU A 41 6.29 -14.95 1.55
CA LEU A 41 7.01 -15.38 0.35
C LEU A 41 6.04 -15.60 -0.80
N LEU A 42 4.93 -16.31 -0.57
CA LEU A 42 3.92 -16.55 -1.60
C LEU A 42 3.28 -15.24 -2.09
N LEU A 43 2.96 -14.32 -1.16
CA LEU A 43 2.43 -13.00 -1.51
C LEU A 43 3.46 -12.18 -2.32
N SER A 44 4.71 -12.16 -1.86
CA SER A 44 5.80 -11.45 -2.54
C SER A 44 6.01 -11.98 -3.95
N ARG A 45 5.99 -13.31 -4.13
CA ARG A 45 6.05 -13.95 -5.44
C ARG A 45 4.88 -13.54 -6.33
N LEU A 46 3.64 -13.59 -5.81
CA LEU A 46 2.46 -13.19 -6.57
C LEU A 46 2.55 -11.73 -7.05
N VAL A 47 3.03 -10.84 -6.19
CA VAL A 47 3.26 -9.43 -6.53
C VAL A 47 4.36 -9.30 -7.58
N ALA A 48 5.49 -10.00 -7.42
CA ALA A 48 6.60 -9.96 -8.36
C ALA A 48 6.16 -10.46 -9.76
N ASP A 49 5.50 -11.62 -9.82
CA ASP A 49 5.00 -12.24 -11.06
C ASP A 49 3.98 -11.34 -11.80
N ASN A 50 3.29 -10.45 -11.08
CA ASN A 50 2.27 -9.56 -11.65
C ASN A 50 2.66 -8.08 -11.63
N TYR A 51 3.90 -7.73 -11.28
CA TYR A 51 4.31 -6.35 -11.03
C TYR A 51 4.07 -5.43 -12.23
N ILE A 52 4.36 -5.91 -13.44
CA ILE A 52 4.15 -5.15 -14.68
C ILE A 52 2.67 -4.79 -14.87
N LYS A 53 1.76 -5.72 -14.58
CA LYS A 53 0.31 -5.49 -14.67
C LYS A 53 -0.12 -4.43 -13.65
N MET A 54 0.35 -4.55 -12.41
CA MET A 54 0.07 -3.57 -11.35
C MET A 54 0.59 -2.17 -11.70
N ARG A 55 1.83 -2.08 -12.19
CA ARG A 55 2.43 -0.81 -12.65
C ARG A 55 1.63 -0.20 -13.79
N THR A 56 1.19 -1.01 -14.75
CA THR A 56 0.39 -0.55 -15.89
C THR A 56 -0.97 -0.02 -15.44
N ALA A 57 -1.62 -0.70 -14.48
CA ALA A 57 -2.85 -0.22 -13.88
C ALA A 57 -2.64 1.10 -13.11
N ALA A 58 -1.58 1.20 -12.32
CA ALA A 58 -1.25 2.40 -11.55
C ALA A 58 -1.04 3.63 -12.45
N LYS A 59 -0.39 3.47 -13.61
CA LYS A 59 -0.20 4.53 -14.61
C LYS A 59 -1.49 5.12 -15.17
N ARG A 60 -2.63 4.43 -15.04
CA ARG A 60 -3.93 4.97 -15.49
C ARG A 60 -4.40 6.11 -14.59
N SER A 61 -3.96 6.15 -13.34
CA SER A 61 -4.30 7.24 -12.41
C SER A 61 -3.65 8.55 -12.86
N GLN A 62 -4.46 9.57 -13.07
CA GLN A 62 -4.00 10.92 -13.41
C GLN A 62 -3.69 11.79 -12.18
N ILE A 63 -3.97 11.28 -10.97
CA ILE A 63 -3.87 12.05 -9.71
C ILE A 63 -2.79 11.51 -8.78
N SER A 64 -2.16 10.37 -9.09
CA SER A 64 -1.15 9.77 -8.23
C SER A 64 0.24 10.37 -8.51
N SER A 65 0.83 11.01 -7.50
CA SER A 65 2.21 11.53 -7.58
C SER A 65 3.28 10.50 -7.20
N SER A 66 2.88 9.28 -6.80
CA SER A 66 3.77 8.22 -6.30
C SER A 66 3.78 7.01 -7.24
N PRO A 67 4.53 7.07 -8.36
CA PRO A 67 4.55 5.97 -9.31
C PRO A 67 5.28 4.75 -8.72
N PRO A 68 4.76 3.51 -8.91
CA PRO A 68 5.45 2.31 -8.51
C PRO A 68 6.56 2.01 -9.54
N ILE A 69 7.66 2.73 -9.43
CA ILE A 69 8.85 2.59 -10.26
C ILE A 69 10.03 2.32 -9.34
N PHE A 70 10.85 1.33 -9.69
CA PHE A 70 12.05 1.03 -8.93
C PHE A 70 13.12 2.10 -9.16
N ASP A 71 13.77 2.51 -8.07
CA ASP A 71 14.96 3.34 -8.09
C ASP A 71 16.12 2.53 -7.50
N TRP A 72 17.13 2.26 -8.33
CA TRP A 72 18.28 1.46 -7.95
C TRP A 72 19.44 2.32 -7.40
N ASN A 73 19.33 3.64 -7.51
CA ASN A 73 20.40 4.57 -7.14
C ASN A 73 20.24 5.12 -5.73
N VAL A 74 19.11 4.85 -5.07
CA VAL A 74 18.78 5.36 -3.74
C VAL A 74 18.51 4.23 -2.75
N PRO A 75 18.62 4.48 -1.43
CA PRO A 75 18.39 3.44 -0.41
C PRO A 75 16.97 2.86 -0.37
N ARG A 76 16.01 3.49 -1.05
CA ARG A 76 14.61 3.03 -1.10
C ARG A 76 14.36 2.37 -2.45
N ALA A 77 13.69 1.22 -2.41
CA ALA A 77 13.38 0.46 -3.62
C ALA A 77 12.49 1.22 -4.60
N LEU A 78 11.59 2.10 -4.16
CA LEU A 78 10.66 2.83 -5.02
C LEU A 78 10.95 4.33 -5.05
N VAL A 79 10.73 4.94 -6.21
CA VAL A 79 10.76 6.39 -6.40
C VAL A 79 9.80 7.06 -5.43
N ARG A 80 10.28 8.10 -4.75
CA ARG A 80 9.44 8.91 -3.87
C ARG A 80 8.81 10.06 -4.64
N PRO A 81 7.55 10.43 -4.34
CA PRO A 81 7.04 11.73 -4.75
C PRO A 81 7.91 12.82 -4.13
N SER A 82 8.20 13.88 -4.90
CA SER A 82 8.81 15.08 -4.34
C SER A 82 7.78 15.81 -3.48
N ILE A 83 8.14 16.10 -2.23
CA ILE A 83 7.30 16.92 -1.34
C ILE A 83 7.35 18.38 -1.80
N ASP A 84 8.51 18.84 -2.26
CA ASP A 84 8.70 20.20 -2.74
C ASP A 84 7.75 20.51 -3.91
N LEU A 85 7.54 19.55 -4.83
CA LEU A 85 6.57 19.71 -5.93
C LEU A 85 5.13 19.89 -5.45
N ARG A 86 4.76 19.33 -4.29
CA ARG A 86 3.43 19.55 -3.69
C ARG A 86 3.33 20.97 -3.17
N ASP A 87 4.38 21.46 -2.52
CA ASP A 87 4.38 22.80 -1.93
C ASP A 87 4.42 23.87 -3.03
N ASP A 88 5.19 23.66 -4.10
CA ASP A 88 5.17 24.50 -5.32
C ASP A 88 3.77 24.54 -5.95
N PHE A 89 3.11 23.38 -6.06
CA PHE A 89 1.74 23.30 -6.56
C PHE A 89 0.75 24.08 -5.69
N LEU A 90 0.91 24.04 -4.36
CA LEU A 90 0.06 24.81 -3.45
C LEU A 90 0.27 26.32 -3.61
N VAL A 91 1.52 26.76 -3.78
CA VAL A 91 1.85 28.18 -4.04
C VAL A 91 1.27 28.67 -5.36
N ASP A 92 1.41 27.89 -6.45
CA ASP A 92 0.78 28.23 -7.73
C ASP A 92 -0.74 28.30 -7.60
N LEU A 93 -1.36 27.32 -6.91
CA LEU A 93 -2.80 27.28 -6.72
C LEU A 93 -3.31 28.49 -5.91
N SER A 94 -2.62 28.86 -4.84
CA SER A 94 -2.99 30.01 -4.01
C SER A 94 -2.82 31.34 -4.72
N SER A 95 -1.94 31.43 -5.73
CA SER A 95 -1.81 32.63 -6.54
C SER A 95 -3.00 32.84 -7.50
N ARG A 96 -3.68 31.75 -7.89
CA ARG A 96 -4.76 31.76 -8.90
C ARG A 96 -6.16 31.63 -8.31
N ARG A 97 -6.27 31.18 -7.06
CA ARG A 97 -7.52 30.88 -6.36
C ARG A 97 -7.46 31.46 -4.96
N GLU A 98 -8.48 32.23 -4.60
CA GLU A 98 -8.62 32.82 -3.25
C GLU A 98 -8.85 31.75 -2.18
N GLU A 99 -9.46 30.62 -2.55
CA GLU A 99 -9.78 29.53 -1.63
C GLU A 99 -9.45 28.17 -2.25
N PHE A 100 -9.00 27.24 -1.39
CA PHE A 100 -8.78 25.84 -1.75
C PHE A 100 -9.09 24.92 -0.58
N VAL A 101 -9.47 23.68 -0.88
CA VAL A 101 -9.80 22.67 0.14
C VAL A 101 -8.58 21.77 0.37
N GLY A 102 -8.07 21.80 1.60
CA GLY A 102 -7.10 20.82 2.08
C GLY A 102 -7.82 19.62 2.70
N ALA A 103 -7.49 18.42 2.23
CA ALA A 103 -7.94 17.17 2.84
C ALA A 103 -6.76 16.22 3.01
N ASP A 104 -6.78 15.44 4.09
CA ASP A 104 -5.84 14.36 4.34
C ASP A 104 -6.60 13.09 4.77
N ILE A 105 -6.06 11.93 4.41
CA ILE A 105 -6.64 10.63 4.77
C ILE A 105 -5.79 10.04 5.89
N ARG A 106 -6.31 10.16 7.12
CA ARG A 106 -5.68 9.51 8.27
C ARG A 106 -5.63 8.01 8.08
N ALA A 107 -4.45 7.43 8.32
CA ALA A 107 -4.22 5.98 8.33
C ALA A 107 -4.72 5.27 7.05
N PHE A 108 -4.49 5.86 5.87
CA PHE A 108 -4.97 5.42 4.56
C PHE A 108 -5.12 3.90 4.38
N PHE A 109 -4.07 3.11 4.65
CA PHE A 109 -4.13 1.65 4.47
C PHE A 109 -5.05 0.93 5.45
N HIS A 110 -5.22 1.46 6.66
CA HIS A 110 -6.12 0.91 7.67
C HIS A 110 -7.56 1.41 7.51
N SER A 111 -7.76 2.56 6.85
CA SER A 111 -9.08 3.16 6.62
C SER A 111 -9.70 2.84 5.27
N ILE A 112 -8.98 2.14 4.38
CA ILE A 112 -9.50 1.78 3.06
C ILE A 112 -10.60 0.71 3.16
N TYR A 113 -11.77 1.01 2.60
CA TYR A 113 -12.82 0.01 2.41
C TYR A 113 -12.34 -1.05 1.41
N THR A 114 -12.28 -2.32 1.81
CA THR A 114 -11.63 -3.39 1.02
C THR A 114 -12.21 -3.58 -0.38
N HIS A 115 -13.53 -3.37 -0.56
CA HIS A 115 -14.16 -3.42 -1.87
C HIS A 115 -13.79 -2.25 -2.79
N ALA A 116 -13.23 -1.15 -2.25
CA ALA A 116 -12.74 -0.05 -3.08
C ALA A 116 -11.53 -0.47 -3.92
N ILE A 117 -10.75 -1.47 -3.50
CA ILE A 117 -9.57 -1.96 -4.24
C ILE A 117 -9.97 -2.57 -5.60
N PRO A 118 -10.88 -3.56 -5.68
CA PRO A 118 -11.35 -4.07 -6.97
C PRO A 118 -12.22 -3.05 -7.70
N TRP A 119 -12.84 -2.07 -7.03
CA TRP A 119 -13.52 -0.99 -7.76
C TRP A 119 -12.56 -0.06 -8.48
N ALA A 120 -11.37 0.18 -7.90
CA ALA A 120 -10.37 1.08 -8.48
C ALA A 120 -9.62 0.48 -9.68
N ILE A 121 -9.50 -0.85 -9.77
CA ILE A 121 -8.70 -1.51 -10.83
C ILE A 121 -9.60 -2.02 -11.98
N PRO A 122 -10.39 -3.11 -11.80
CA PRO A 122 -11.30 -3.59 -12.85
C PRO A 122 -12.65 -2.86 -12.91
N GLY A 123 -13.04 -2.11 -11.87
CA GLY A 123 -14.31 -1.37 -11.84
C GLY A 123 -15.41 -2.04 -11.02
N LYS A 124 -16.40 -1.24 -10.60
CA LYS A 124 -17.51 -1.68 -9.75
C LYS A 124 -18.41 -2.73 -10.41
N THR A 125 -18.56 -2.68 -11.73
CA THR A 125 -19.38 -3.63 -12.50
C THR A 125 -18.79 -5.04 -12.52
N PHE A 126 -17.46 -5.15 -12.57
CA PHE A 126 -16.75 -6.42 -12.50
C PHE A 126 -16.74 -7.03 -11.08
N ALA A 127 -16.71 -6.17 -10.06
CA ALA A 127 -16.51 -6.55 -8.67
C ALA A 127 -17.79 -6.90 -7.90
N LYS A 128 -18.93 -6.99 -8.58
CA LYS A 128 -20.26 -7.26 -8.01
C LYS A 128 -20.76 -8.63 -8.41
#